data_AF-A0A511HLN8-F1
#
_entry.id   AF-A0A511HLN8-F1
#
_cell.length_a   1.000
_cell.length_b   1.000
_cell.length_c   1.000
_cell.angle_alpha   90.00
_cell.angle_beta   90.00
_cell.angle_gamma   90.00
#
_symmetry.space_group_name_H-M   'P 1'
#
loop_
_entity.id
_entity.type
_entity.pdbx_description
1 polymer ?
#
loop_
_entity_poly.entity_id
_entity_poly.type
_entity_poly.pdbx_seq_one_letter_code
_entity_poly.pdbx_strand_id
1 'polypeptide(L)'
;MRWTWMLALVLATGCDGIDLHRLIGQHEARTRVADESSGPNCEHGGKAVRSGLDQDDDGVLDDDEVTGTEYICATLSPGVLVRTRQLPPGEPCALGGQLTLAGADLDGNGLLSDDEVTREVHGCMEPAPVLARVRPLLTHPFVCRHDNALVEAGVDLNGNGVLDDNELRAAARFCADPAVTLLRQRPEPTGPNCTTGGTQVEAGVDTNLNRVLDDTEVLAAAFVCQLSAAHDGMYAVENAADLEALKSLSIIRGELSIEDTDVTTVVLPGLVSVEGPLSIHDNPALTRVELSGLRYVGGTLSIRGSNLLNEVRVGPQTMEALPAVRVDSLTLYTLPALSSLSGVAAVAPHFDLTVWNTGVLSSPDTFPHVQVLAGTLTVHGNPALEKLPVSRLTEVGGSVTVSGNPMLQSLEGLGRLTRVGGGLDVSNNNALTHLTGLEHLAVVKDRINVMNNARLLDLRFDALSETGALTVMGNAALEQVGPMPSLLRVNQDVTLAENPRLLRAADLPKLQSMGGALFVNLNPLLTDLSGFQQVTWMRGLYVTGNDALEHLSTLGSLHTVVGTLKVMGNPAMTALSLDALARVSDAFVVTDNPRLPSCWATMLADDVYTGPPEERSIGNNDSVTPCPP
;
A
#
# COMPACT_ATOMS: atom_id res chain seq x y z
N MET A 1 84.47 -9.85 62.58
CA MET A 1 84.65 -10.69 63.77
C MET A 1 83.98 -12.04 63.51
N ARG A 2 84.78 -13.13 63.50
CA ARG A 2 84.48 -14.56 63.85
C ARG A 2 83.13 -15.16 63.38
N TRP A 3 83.00 -16.33 62.74
CA TRP A 3 83.79 -17.57 62.70
C TRP A 3 83.18 -18.56 61.66
N THR A 4 84.04 -19.25 60.89
CA THR A 4 84.03 -20.70 60.50
C THR A 4 82.69 -21.42 60.19
N TRP A 5 82.38 -21.80 58.94
CA TRP A 5 82.85 -22.98 58.14
C TRP A 5 82.28 -24.36 58.55
N MET A 6 81.49 -24.98 57.65
CA MET A 6 81.50 -26.41 57.27
C MET A 6 80.99 -26.48 55.81
N LEU A 7 81.88 -26.75 54.83
CA LEU A 7 82.07 -28.04 54.12
C LEU A 7 80.81 -28.54 53.38
N ALA A 8 80.81 -29.07 52.16
CA ALA A 8 81.75 -29.28 51.05
C ALA A 8 81.00 -30.17 50.02
N LEU A 9 81.21 -29.98 48.69
CA LEU A 9 80.84 -30.87 47.56
C LEU A 9 79.33 -31.16 47.35
N VAL A 10 78.72 -31.06 46.15
CA VAL A 10 78.97 -31.79 44.89
C VAL A 10 78.38 -30.98 43.71
N LEU A 11 79.05 -31.05 42.55
CA LEU A 11 78.61 -30.55 41.25
C LEU A 11 77.48 -31.40 40.63
N ALA A 12 76.52 -30.71 40.00
CA ALA A 12 75.59 -31.15 38.95
C ALA A 12 74.47 -32.13 39.32
N THR A 13 73.22 -31.65 39.26
CA THR A 13 72.06 -32.27 38.56
C THR A 13 70.83 -31.34 38.68
N GLY A 14 70.07 -31.21 37.58
CA GLY A 14 68.62 -31.00 37.64
C GLY A 14 68.11 -29.58 37.45
N CYS A 15 68.00 -29.14 36.19
CA CYS A 15 66.84 -28.35 35.79
C CYS A 15 65.63 -29.31 35.84
N ASP A 16 64.96 -29.44 36.97
CA ASP A 16 63.56 -29.87 36.93
C ASP A 16 62.76 -28.64 36.55
N GLY A 17 62.59 -28.47 35.24
CA GLY A 17 61.55 -27.62 34.71
C GLY A 17 60.24 -28.03 35.36
N ILE A 18 59.50 -27.05 35.87
CA ILE A 18 58.09 -27.24 36.15
C ILE A 18 57.48 -27.67 34.81
N ASP A 19 57.12 -28.95 34.71
CA ASP A 19 56.44 -29.49 33.55
C ASP A 19 55.00 -28.96 33.58
N LEU A 20 54.77 -27.81 32.94
CA LEU A 20 53.46 -27.19 32.84
C LEU A 20 52.42 -28.11 32.15
N HIS A 21 52.85 -29.16 31.42
CA HIS A 21 51.93 -30.16 30.84
C HIS A 21 51.25 -31.06 31.88
N ARG A 22 51.73 -31.11 33.13
CA ARG A 22 51.08 -31.87 34.22
C ARG A 22 50.11 -31.06 35.09
N LEU A 23 50.02 -29.74 34.90
CA LEU A 23 49.15 -28.85 35.69
C LEU A 23 47.88 -28.40 34.96
N ILE A 24 47.77 -28.70 33.66
CA ILE A 24 46.59 -28.46 32.84
C ILE A 24 46.31 -29.78 32.10
N GLY A 25 45.34 -30.56 32.58
CA GLY A 25 44.84 -31.70 31.81
C GLY A 25 44.30 -31.19 30.48
N GLN A 26 44.99 -31.49 29.38
CA GLN A 26 44.50 -31.21 28.04
C GLN A 26 43.65 -32.40 27.60
N HIS A 27 42.35 -32.31 27.87
CA HIS A 27 41.36 -33.26 27.36
C HIS A 27 41.20 -33.06 25.84
N GLU A 28 41.05 -34.15 25.08
CA GLU A 28 40.88 -34.08 23.63
C GLU A 28 39.49 -33.58 23.26
N ALA A 29 39.39 -32.66 22.29
CA ALA A 29 38.11 -32.22 21.76
C ALA A 29 37.54 -33.28 20.81
N ARG A 30 36.29 -33.70 21.04
CA ARG A 30 35.58 -34.70 20.23
C ARG A 30 34.25 -34.14 19.72
N THR A 31 33.81 -34.65 18.57
CA THR A 31 32.51 -34.34 17.97
C THR A 31 31.72 -35.59 17.68
N ARG A 32 30.42 -35.59 17.98
CA ARG A 32 29.50 -36.69 17.71
C ARG A 32 28.28 -36.17 16.96
N VAL A 33 27.95 -36.82 15.83
CA VAL A 33 26.78 -36.48 15.01
C VAL A 33 25.65 -37.46 15.32
N ALA A 34 24.46 -36.92 15.59
CA ALA A 34 23.23 -37.69 15.78
C ALA A 34 22.13 -37.20 14.82
N ASP A 35 21.15 -38.05 14.53
CA ASP A 35 19.94 -37.64 13.81
C ASP A 35 19.04 -36.79 14.71
N GLU A 36 18.57 -35.65 14.20
CA GLU A 36 17.58 -34.79 14.85
C GLU A 36 16.21 -35.03 14.20
N SER A 37 15.23 -35.43 15.01
CA SER A 37 13.84 -35.56 14.55
C SER A 37 13.22 -34.20 14.29
N SER A 38 12.20 -34.16 13.42
CA SER A 38 11.37 -32.96 13.23
C SER A 38 10.81 -32.46 14.56
N GLY A 39 11.05 -31.19 14.90
CA GLY A 39 10.72 -30.63 16.20
C GLY A 39 11.14 -29.17 16.35
N PRO A 40 11.20 -28.66 17.59
CA PRO A 40 11.47 -27.24 17.87
C PRO A 40 12.89 -26.79 17.47
N ASN A 41 13.86 -27.70 17.37
CA ASN A 41 15.22 -27.36 16.93
C ASN A 41 15.34 -27.32 15.39
N CYS A 42 14.75 -28.31 14.71
CA CYS A 42 14.67 -28.39 13.26
C CYS A 42 13.26 -28.81 12.83
N GLU A 43 12.51 -27.91 12.20
CA GLU A 43 11.12 -28.15 11.79
C GLU A 43 10.98 -29.40 10.89
N HIS A 44 11.95 -29.62 10.00
CA HIS A 44 11.97 -30.75 9.07
C HIS A 44 13.00 -31.83 9.43
N GLY A 45 13.50 -31.81 10.67
CA GLY A 45 14.57 -32.68 11.13
C GLY A 45 15.93 -32.33 10.51
N GLY A 46 16.94 -33.14 10.82
CA GLY A 46 18.30 -32.87 10.37
C GLY A 46 19.35 -33.65 11.15
N LYS A 47 20.48 -33.00 11.44
CA LYS A 47 21.57 -33.55 12.24
C LYS A 47 21.87 -32.64 13.42
N ALA A 48 22.17 -33.23 14.58
CA ALA A 48 22.73 -32.53 15.72
C ALA A 48 24.22 -32.89 15.84
N VAL A 49 25.08 -31.89 15.69
CA VAL A 49 26.53 -32.01 15.87
C VAL A 49 26.85 -31.56 17.29
N ARG A 50 27.24 -32.52 18.15
CA ARG A 50 27.61 -32.28 19.54
C ARG A 50 29.13 -32.18 19.64
N SER A 51 29.62 -31.21 20.39
CA SER A 51 31.06 -31.00 20.63
C SER A 51 31.36 -30.90 22.13
N GLY A 52 32.48 -31.47 22.55
CA GLY A 52 32.94 -31.39 23.93
C GLY A 52 34.38 -31.84 24.10
N LEU A 53 34.84 -31.80 25.34
CA LEU A 53 36.13 -32.38 25.74
C LEU A 53 35.85 -33.77 26.31
N ASP A 54 36.64 -34.74 25.89
CA ASP A 54 36.67 -36.10 26.44
C ASP A 54 37.30 -36.02 27.85
N GLN A 55 36.46 -35.84 28.87
CA GLN A 55 36.87 -35.50 30.23
C GLN A 55 37.38 -36.71 30.99
N ASP A 56 36.96 -37.91 30.61
CA ASP A 56 37.45 -39.16 31.19
C ASP A 56 38.47 -39.91 30.31
N ASP A 57 38.85 -39.30 29.17
CA ASP A 57 39.85 -39.77 28.20
C ASP A 57 39.53 -41.19 27.67
N ASP A 58 38.24 -41.53 27.55
CA ASP A 58 37.78 -42.85 27.10
C ASP A 58 37.69 -42.99 25.56
N GLY A 59 37.87 -41.88 24.83
CA GLY A 59 37.88 -41.79 23.39
C GLY A 59 36.50 -41.59 22.75
N VAL A 60 35.43 -41.45 23.56
CA VAL A 60 34.06 -41.18 23.14
C VAL A 60 33.66 -39.78 23.61
N LEU A 61 32.59 -39.21 23.03
CA LEU A 61 31.95 -38.02 23.57
C LEU A 61 30.63 -38.44 24.22
N ASP A 62 30.64 -38.58 25.53
CA ASP A 62 29.46 -38.93 26.31
C ASP A 62 28.51 -37.74 26.49
N ASP A 63 27.25 -38.02 26.89
CA ASP A 63 26.22 -36.97 27.01
C ASP A 63 26.56 -35.91 28.07
N ASP A 64 27.22 -36.30 29.15
CA ASP A 64 27.64 -35.40 30.23
C ASP A 64 28.84 -34.50 29.83
N GLU A 65 29.54 -34.85 28.75
CA GLU A 65 30.73 -34.16 28.25
C GLU A 65 30.41 -33.11 27.17
N VAL A 66 29.18 -33.13 26.65
CA VAL A 66 28.73 -32.21 25.60
C VAL A 66 28.68 -30.79 26.17
N THR A 67 29.52 -29.91 25.62
CA THR A 67 29.56 -28.49 26.01
C THR A 67 28.96 -27.57 24.94
N GLY A 68 28.73 -28.10 23.73
CA GLY A 68 28.08 -27.38 22.64
C GLY A 68 27.27 -28.32 21.75
N THR A 69 26.14 -27.83 21.24
CA THR A 69 25.34 -28.52 20.22
C THR A 69 25.03 -27.54 19.10
N GLU A 70 25.29 -27.95 17.87
CA GLU A 70 24.98 -27.23 16.65
C GLU A 70 23.97 -28.06 15.85
N TYR A 71 22.93 -27.40 15.33
CA TYR A 71 21.87 -28.07 14.59
C TYR A 71 22.00 -27.74 13.11
N ILE A 72 22.04 -28.77 12.27
CA ILE A 72 22.02 -28.69 10.81
C ILE A 72 20.64 -29.16 10.37
N CYS A 73 19.77 -28.22 10.03
CA CYS A 73 18.40 -28.47 9.69
C CYS A 73 18.24 -28.62 8.17
N ALA A 74 17.48 -29.65 7.78
CA ALA A 74 16.99 -29.76 6.41
C ALA A 74 15.92 -28.68 6.16
N THR A 75 15.86 -28.17 4.93
CA THR A 75 14.91 -27.13 4.54
C THR A 75 13.93 -27.62 3.47
N LEU A 76 12.89 -26.82 3.21
CA LEU A 76 11.97 -27.06 2.09
C LEU A 76 12.63 -26.74 0.73
N SER A 77 13.73 -25.99 0.75
CA SER A 77 14.52 -25.66 -0.42
C SER A 77 15.44 -26.84 -0.75
N PRO A 78 15.26 -27.53 -1.91
CA PRO A 78 16.02 -28.75 -2.20
C PRO A 78 17.54 -28.52 -2.18
N GLY A 79 18.24 -29.33 -1.40
CA GLY A 79 19.71 -29.26 -1.28
C GLY A 79 20.24 -28.11 -0.43
N VAL A 80 19.39 -27.25 0.14
CA VAL A 80 19.82 -26.18 1.06
C VAL A 80 19.73 -26.67 2.50
N LEU A 81 20.83 -26.53 3.23
CA LEU A 81 20.93 -26.80 4.66
C LEU A 81 21.13 -25.50 5.43
N VAL A 82 20.62 -25.47 6.66
CA VAL A 82 20.83 -24.36 7.59
C VAL A 82 21.51 -24.88 8.84
N ARG A 83 22.66 -24.29 9.17
CA ARG A 83 23.41 -24.59 10.38
C ARG A 83 23.22 -23.45 11.39
N THR A 84 22.75 -23.78 12.58
CA THR A 84 22.45 -22.78 13.63
C THR A 84 23.26 -23.01 14.89
N ARG A 85 23.79 -21.92 15.43
CA ARG A 85 24.58 -21.91 16.66
C ARG A 85 24.17 -20.75 17.56
N GLN A 86 24.09 -21.00 18.87
CA GLN A 86 23.93 -19.92 19.84
C GLN A 86 25.19 -19.05 19.93
N LEU A 87 25.00 -17.74 19.82
CA LEU A 87 26.04 -16.75 19.98
C LEU A 87 26.05 -16.26 21.44
N PRO A 88 27.17 -16.40 22.17
CA PRO A 88 27.28 -15.87 23.51
C PRO A 88 27.25 -14.33 23.49
N PRO A 89 26.91 -13.68 24.62
CA PRO A 89 27.01 -12.23 24.76
C PRO A 89 28.41 -11.71 24.43
N GLY A 90 28.51 -10.75 23.51
CA GLY A 90 29.79 -10.20 23.03
C GLY A 90 29.64 -9.42 21.73
N GLU A 91 30.73 -9.08 21.05
CA GLU A 91 30.61 -8.57 19.67
C GLU A 91 30.35 -9.75 18.71
N PRO A 92 29.43 -9.65 17.74
CA PRO A 92 28.63 -8.47 17.37
C PRO A 92 27.32 -8.26 18.17
N CYS A 93 26.83 -9.24 18.93
CA CYS A 93 25.55 -9.16 19.65
C CYS A 93 25.73 -9.03 21.18
N ALA A 94 25.50 -7.83 21.73
CA ALA A 94 25.80 -7.52 23.13
C ALA A 94 25.09 -8.41 24.16
N LEU A 95 23.88 -8.89 23.85
CA LEU A 95 23.12 -9.84 24.69
C LEU A 95 23.22 -11.29 24.22
N GLY A 96 24.07 -11.57 23.25
CA GLY A 96 24.09 -12.84 22.54
C GLY A 96 23.00 -12.89 21.49
N GLY A 97 22.78 -14.08 20.96
CA GLY A 97 21.81 -14.28 19.89
C GLY A 97 21.99 -15.63 19.22
N GLN A 98 21.67 -15.67 17.94
CA GLN A 98 21.80 -16.87 17.12
C GLN A 98 22.57 -16.52 15.85
N LEU A 99 23.57 -17.34 15.52
CA LEU A 99 24.25 -17.33 14.24
C LEU A 99 23.56 -18.36 13.34
N THR A 100 23.10 -17.92 12.17
CA THR A 100 22.47 -18.77 11.16
C THR A 100 23.34 -18.76 9.92
N LEU A 101 23.81 -19.94 9.52
CA LEU A 101 24.60 -20.16 8.31
C LEU A 101 23.74 -20.97 7.33
N ALA A 102 23.72 -20.59 6.07
CA ALA A 102 22.98 -21.29 5.04
C ALA A 102 23.83 -21.53 3.79
N GLY A 103 23.58 -22.66 3.14
CA GLY A 103 24.28 -23.05 1.93
C GLY A 103 23.73 -24.33 1.32
N ALA A 104 24.21 -24.66 0.13
CA ALA A 104 23.84 -25.90 -0.54
C ALA A 104 24.77 -27.03 -0.09
N ASP A 105 24.20 -28.21 0.19
CA ASP A 105 24.95 -29.45 0.41
C ASP A 105 25.48 -29.94 -0.94
N LEU A 106 26.74 -29.58 -1.25
CA LEU A 106 27.35 -29.80 -2.56
C LEU A 106 27.89 -31.23 -2.70
N ASP A 107 28.29 -31.85 -1.59
CA ASP A 107 28.82 -33.21 -1.59
C ASP A 107 27.78 -34.28 -1.20
N GLY A 108 26.59 -33.85 -0.75
CA GLY A 108 25.44 -34.71 -0.45
C GLY A 108 25.60 -35.49 0.86
N ASN A 109 26.48 -35.04 1.75
CA ASN A 109 26.78 -35.74 3.00
C ASN A 109 25.77 -35.43 4.13
N GLY A 110 24.84 -34.48 3.91
CA GLY A 110 23.83 -34.07 4.87
C GLY A 110 24.34 -33.18 6.01
N LEU A 111 25.54 -32.61 5.87
CA LEU A 111 26.14 -31.62 6.74
C LEU A 111 26.39 -30.34 5.93
N LEU A 112 26.40 -29.19 6.62
CA LEU A 112 26.81 -27.93 6.02
C LEU A 112 28.24 -27.61 6.48
N SER A 113 29.22 -27.88 5.61
CA SER A 113 30.61 -27.52 5.86
C SER A 113 30.86 -26.02 5.64
N ASP A 114 31.95 -25.50 6.20
CA ASP A 114 32.27 -24.05 6.09
C ASP A 114 32.50 -23.60 4.63
N ASP A 115 32.96 -24.51 3.76
CA ASP A 115 33.18 -24.25 2.34
C ASP A 115 31.86 -24.17 1.54
N GLU A 116 30.77 -24.74 2.09
CA GLU A 116 29.43 -24.74 1.47
C GLU A 116 28.56 -23.57 1.91
N VAL A 117 28.96 -22.88 2.99
CA VAL A 117 28.26 -21.70 3.49
C VAL A 117 28.35 -20.57 2.46
N THR A 118 27.20 -20.15 1.98
CA THR A 118 27.09 -18.99 1.07
C THR A 118 26.51 -17.77 1.77
N ARG A 119 25.81 -17.99 2.89
CA ARG A 119 25.19 -16.91 3.67
C ARG A 119 25.40 -17.08 5.16
N GLU A 120 25.71 -15.96 5.81
CA GLU A 120 25.83 -15.84 7.26
C GLU A 120 24.95 -14.70 7.77
N VAL A 121 24.14 -14.98 8.77
CA VAL A 121 23.19 -14.05 9.38
C VAL A 121 23.35 -14.07 10.88
N HIS A 122 23.63 -12.89 11.44
CA HIS A 122 23.65 -12.66 12.88
C HIS A 122 22.27 -12.20 13.34
N GLY A 123 21.64 -12.99 14.19
CA GLY A 123 20.39 -12.67 14.83
C GLY A 123 20.61 -12.23 16.26
N CYS A 124 20.77 -10.93 16.49
CA CYS A 124 21.01 -10.41 17.82
C CYS A 124 19.73 -10.37 18.66
N MET A 125 19.82 -10.79 19.92
CA MET A 125 18.77 -10.55 20.91
C MET A 125 18.88 -9.13 21.44
N GLU A 126 17.74 -8.45 21.61
CA GLU A 126 17.69 -7.10 22.16
C GLU A 126 16.68 -7.01 23.31
N PRO A 127 17.02 -6.31 24.41
CA PRO A 127 16.08 -6.06 25.48
C PRO A 127 15.26 -4.84 25.09
N ALA A 128 14.03 -5.03 24.64
CA ALA A 128 13.16 -3.88 24.36
C ALA A 128 12.04 -3.84 25.43
N PRO A 129 11.82 -2.70 26.10
CA PRO A 129 10.76 -2.57 27.07
C PRO A 129 9.41 -2.63 26.36
N VAL A 130 8.50 -3.44 26.89
CA VAL A 130 7.16 -3.56 26.30
C VAL A 130 6.32 -2.38 26.72
N LEU A 131 5.85 -1.61 25.74
CA LEU A 131 4.87 -0.56 25.93
C LEU A 131 3.48 -1.06 25.61
N ALA A 132 2.47 -0.45 26.23
CA ALA A 132 1.08 -0.76 25.95
C ALA A 132 0.20 0.47 26.08
N ARG A 133 -0.86 0.51 25.28
CA ARG A 133 -1.89 1.57 25.30
C ARG A 133 -3.27 0.98 25.10
N VAL A 134 -4.30 1.65 25.63
CA VAL A 134 -5.70 1.30 25.40
C VAL A 134 -6.34 2.38 24.54
N ARG A 135 -7.08 1.98 23.50
CA ARG A 135 -7.81 2.88 22.60
C ARG A 135 -9.25 2.43 22.45
N PRO A 136 -10.19 3.35 22.18
CA PRO A 136 -11.54 2.98 21.79
C PRO A 136 -11.51 2.23 20.45
N LEU A 137 -12.22 1.11 20.37
CA LEU A 137 -12.41 0.38 19.13
C LEU A 137 -13.55 1.05 18.35
N LEU A 138 -13.18 1.86 17.36
CA LEU A 138 -14.13 2.60 16.51
C LEU A 138 -14.52 1.84 15.24
N THR A 139 -13.88 0.69 14.99
CA THR A 139 -14.03 -0.08 13.75
C THR A 139 -14.81 -1.37 13.98
N HIS A 140 -15.76 -1.67 13.09
CA HIS A 140 -16.48 -2.95 13.07
C HIS A 140 -15.57 -4.12 12.64
N PRO A 141 -15.82 -5.35 13.15
CA PRO A 141 -16.91 -5.69 14.06
C PRO A 141 -16.61 -5.28 15.51
N PHE A 142 -17.60 -4.66 16.14
CA PHE A 142 -17.56 -4.42 17.58
C PHE A 142 -17.70 -5.76 18.31
N VAL A 143 -16.96 -5.92 19.40
CA VAL A 143 -17.03 -7.11 20.26
C VAL A 143 -18.25 -7.03 21.19
N CYS A 144 -18.65 -5.80 21.51
CA CYS A 144 -19.57 -5.46 22.59
C CYS A 144 -20.62 -4.47 22.07
N ARG A 145 -21.78 -4.45 22.73
CA ARG A 145 -22.86 -3.52 22.37
C ARG A 145 -22.50 -2.05 22.66
N HIS A 146 -21.72 -1.81 23.69
CA HIS A 146 -21.16 -0.53 24.11
C HIS A 146 -19.75 -0.76 24.65
N ASP A 147 -18.98 0.32 24.83
CA ASP A 147 -17.69 0.31 25.53
C ASP A 147 -16.70 -0.69 24.91
N ASN A 148 -16.47 -0.54 23.61
CA ASN A 148 -15.49 -1.37 22.91
C ASN A 148 -14.10 -0.75 23.06
N ALA A 149 -13.17 -1.52 23.60
CA ALA A 149 -11.78 -1.12 23.76
C ALA A 149 -10.82 -2.09 23.06
N LEU A 150 -9.64 -1.59 22.73
CA LEU A 150 -8.52 -2.30 22.16
C LEU A 150 -7.29 -2.01 23.03
N VAL A 151 -6.68 -3.06 23.59
CA VAL A 151 -5.34 -2.97 24.17
C VAL A 151 -4.35 -3.27 23.06
N GLU A 152 -3.35 -2.42 22.91
CA GLU A 152 -2.25 -2.53 21.95
C GLU A 152 -0.96 -2.60 22.76
N ALA A 153 -0.04 -3.47 22.38
CA ALA A 153 1.22 -3.72 23.07
C ALA A 153 2.35 -4.00 22.08
N GLY A 154 3.58 -3.61 22.44
CA GLY A 154 4.70 -3.77 21.54
C GLY A 154 6.07 -3.39 22.08
N VAL A 155 7.03 -3.62 21.19
CA VAL A 155 8.47 -3.32 21.20
C VAL A 155 8.88 -1.85 21.27
N ASP A 156 9.23 -1.18 22.37
CA ASP A 156 9.86 0.16 22.24
C ASP A 156 11.25 0.04 21.62
N LEU A 157 11.31 0.16 20.29
CA LEU A 157 12.49 -0.13 19.49
C LEU A 157 13.41 1.08 19.44
N ASN A 158 12.84 2.29 19.44
CA ASN A 158 13.61 3.53 19.35
C ASN A 158 13.91 4.14 20.73
N GLY A 159 13.37 3.57 21.81
CA GLY A 159 13.58 3.98 23.18
C GLY A 159 12.94 5.32 23.53
N ASN A 160 11.94 5.76 22.77
CA ASN A 160 11.29 7.07 22.97
C ASN A 160 10.19 7.03 24.04
N GLY A 161 9.85 5.84 24.57
CA GLY A 161 8.83 5.67 25.59
C GLY A 161 7.39 5.82 25.09
N VAL A 162 7.17 5.80 23.77
CA VAL A 162 5.86 5.90 23.12
C VAL A 162 5.68 4.68 22.23
N LEU A 163 4.58 3.94 22.40
CA LEU A 163 4.27 2.82 21.50
C LEU A 163 3.92 3.37 20.11
N ASP A 164 4.91 3.39 19.22
CA ASP A 164 4.77 3.78 17.83
C ASP A 164 4.08 2.68 17.00
N ASP A 165 3.64 3.03 15.80
CA ASP A 165 2.89 2.09 14.96
C ASP A 165 3.78 0.95 14.39
N ASN A 166 5.10 1.17 14.25
CA ASN A 166 6.10 0.15 13.88
C ASN A 166 6.47 -0.80 15.03
N GLU A 167 6.09 -0.43 16.24
CA GLU A 167 6.44 -1.14 17.46
C GLU A 167 5.36 -2.15 17.86
N LEU A 168 4.14 -1.95 17.38
CA LEU A 168 2.96 -2.74 17.69
C LEU A 168 3.13 -4.23 17.33
N ARG A 169 3.10 -5.10 18.34
CA ARG A 169 3.26 -6.56 18.18
C ARG A 169 2.00 -7.35 18.54
N ALA A 170 1.29 -6.90 19.57
CA ALA A 170 0.17 -7.61 20.15
C ALA A 170 -1.02 -6.66 20.39
N ALA A 171 -2.23 -7.16 20.24
CA ALA A 171 -3.44 -6.40 20.53
C ALA A 171 -4.55 -7.37 20.91
N ALA A 172 -5.50 -6.88 21.70
CA ALA A 172 -6.67 -7.65 22.11
C ALA A 172 -7.86 -6.72 22.28
N ARG A 173 -9.04 -7.18 21.82
CA ARG A 173 -10.30 -6.44 21.95
C ARG A 173 -11.04 -6.89 23.20
N PHE A 174 -11.71 -5.97 23.89
CA PHE A 174 -12.48 -6.27 25.10
C PHE A 174 -13.62 -5.25 25.35
N CYS A 175 -14.50 -5.59 26.28
CA CYS A 175 -15.66 -4.79 26.66
C CYS A 175 -15.38 -3.94 27.90
N ALA A 176 -14.85 -2.74 27.71
CA ALA A 176 -14.71 -1.74 28.76
C ALA A 176 -14.54 -0.34 28.18
N ASP A 177 -14.79 0.68 29.00
CA ASP A 177 -14.44 2.05 28.67
C ASP A 177 -12.90 2.20 28.72
N PRO A 178 -12.24 2.62 27.62
CA PRO A 178 -10.80 2.89 27.58
C PRO A 178 -10.31 3.82 28.70
N ALA A 179 -11.15 4.76 29.16
CA ALA A 179 -10.77 5.78 30.13
C ALA A 179 -10.60 5.25 31.56
N VAL A 180 -11.22 4.10 31.88
CA VAL A 180 -11.17 3.48 33.22
C VAL A 180 -10.42 2.14 33.23
N THR A 181 -9.83 1.76 32.09
CA THR A 181 -9.09 0.52 31.95
C THR A 181 -7.71 0.63 32.61
N LEU A 182 -7.36 -0.37 33.42
CA LEU A 182 -6.00 -0.56 33.94
C LEU A 182 -5.24 -1.58 33.10
N LEU A 183 -3.92 -1.37 33.01
CA LEU A 183 -3.00 -2.29 32.36
C LEU A 183 -2.07 -2.92 33.39
N ARG A 184 -1.75 -4.20 33.20
CA ARG A 184 -0.76 -4.93 34.01
C ARG A 184 0.11 -5.77 33.09
N GLN A 185 1.42 -5.75 33.31
CA GLN A 185 2.36 -6.57 32.56
C GLN A 185 2.88 -7.71 33.42
N ARG A 186 3.03 -8.89 32.82
CA ARG A 186 3.60 -10.09 33.44
C ARG A 186 4.58 -10.77 32.48
N PRO A 187 5.64 -11.40 32.97
CA PRO A 187 6.46 -12.27 32.13
C PRO A 187 5.62 -13.43 31.57
N GLU A 188 5.67 -13.65 30.26
CA GLU A 188 5.06 -14.81 29.61
C GLU A 188 6.12 -15.92 29.49
N PRO A 189 5.93 -17.08 30.11
CA PRO A 189 6.86 -18.21 29.96
C PRO A 189 6.77 -18.82 28.55
N THR A 190 7.77 -19.60 28.17
CA THR A 190 7.72 -20.41 26.94
C THR A 190 6.51 -21.33 26.96
N GLY A 191 5.67 -21.26 25.93
CA GLY A 191 4.40 -21.98 25.89
C GLY A 191 3.61 -21.77 24.60
N PRO A 192 2.32 -22.13 24.60
CA PRO A 192 1.48 -22.06 23.41
C PRO A 192 1.21 -20.62 22.91
N ASN A 193 1.32 -19.61 23.79
CA ASN A 193 1.15 -18.21 23.39
C ASN A 193 2.44 -17.63 22.77
N CYS A 194 3.59 -17.93 23.39
CA CYS A 194 4.90 -17.52 22.92
C CYS A 194 5.89 -18.68 23.09
N THR A 195 6.37 -19.25 21.99
CA THR A 195 7.32 -20.37 21.99
C THR A 195 8.66 -19.99 22.61
N THR A 196 9.07 -18.72 22.46
CA THR A 196 10.30 -18.13 23.01
C THR A 196 10.10 -17.41 24.34
N GLY A 197 8.88 -17.45 24.92
CA GLY A 197 8.51 -16.59 26.04
C GLY A 197 8.31 -15.13 25.59
N GLY A 198 8.01 -14.25 26.53
CA GLY A 198 7.65 -12.87 26.19
C GLY A 198 7.15 -12.05 27.35
N THR A 199 6.34 -11.04 27.02
CA THR A 199 5.58 -10.25 27.99
C THR A 199 4.09 -10.37 27.66
N GLN A 200 3.31 -10.72 28.67
CA GLN A 200 1.86 -10.65 28.63
C GLN A 200 1.40 -9.29 29.14
N VAL A 201 0.56 -8.60 28.35
CA VAL A 201 -0.09 -7.34 28.71
C VAL A 201 -1.57 -7.61 28.94
N GLU A 202 -2.00 -7.49 30.17
CA GLU A 202 -3.38 -7.69 30.60
C GLU A 202 -4.10 -6.35 30.71
N ALA A 203 -5.37 -6.32 30.29
CA ALA A 203 -6.24 -5.16 30.35
C ALA A 203 -7.55 -5.53 31.06
N GLY A 204 -8.03 -4.65 31.93
CA GLY A 204 -9.28 -4.86 32.66
C GLY A 204 -9.74 -3.63 33.43
N VAL A 205 -10.81 -3.76 34.21
CA VAL A 205 -11.39 -2.66 34.98
C VAL A 205 -11.37 -3.02 36.46
N ASP A 206 -10.89 -2.11 37.29
CA ASP A 206 -10.89 -2.24 38.74
C ASP A 206 -12.34 -2.22 39.28
N THR A 207 -12.88 -3.41 39.54
CA THR A 207 -14.26 -3.60 40.00
C THR A 207 -14.42 -3.41 41.49
N ASN A 208 -13.34 -3.60 42.26
CA ASN A 208 -13.36 -3.49 43.72
C ASN A 208 -12.82 -2.14 44.24
N LEU A 209 -12.40 -1.26 43.31
CA LEU A 209 -11.91 0.11 43.52
C LEU A 209 -10.65 0.20 44.37
N ASN A 210 -9.81 -0.84 44.38
CA ASN A 210 -8.54 -0.87 45.12
C ASN A 210 -7.35 -0.26 44.35
N ARG A 211 -7.57 0.19 43.11
CA ARG A 211 -6.61 0.76 42.14
C ARG A 211 -5.54 -0.23 41.65
N VAL A 212 -5.80 -1.52 41.77
CA VAL A 212 -4.93 -2.59 41.29
C VAL A 212 -5.76 -3.46 40.36
N LEU A 213 -5.17 -3.92 39.26
CA LEU A 213 -5.84 -4.90 38.41
C LEU A 213 -5.65 -6.29 39.01
N ASP A 214 -6.71 -6.88 39.54
CA ASP A 214 -6.71 -8.25 40.08
C ASP A 214 -6.96 -9.31 38.99
N ASP A 215 -6.59 -10.57 39.22
CA ASP A 215 -6.72 -11.64 38.22
C ASP A 215 -8.17 -11.90 37.78
N THR A 216 -9.15 -11.63 38.65
CA THR A 216 -10.58 -11.75 38.35
C THR A 216 -11.12 -10.59 37.52
N GLU A 217 -10.35 -9.51 37.37
CA GLU A 217 -10.75 -8.27 36.71
C GLU A 217 -10.19 -8.15 35.30
N VAL A 218 -9.28 -9.05 34.93
CA VAL A 218 -8.69 -9.12 33.59
C VAL A 218 -9.77 -9.48 32.57
N LEU A 219 -9.95 -8.62 31.57
CA LEU A 219 -10.92 -8.79 30.49
C LEU A 219 -10.24 -9.22 29.18
N ALA A 220 -8.97 -8.89 28.99
CA ALA A 220 -8.18 -9.31 27.83
C ALA A 220 -6.69 -9.40 28.16
N ALA A 221 -5.96 -10.19 27.36
CA ALA A 221 -4.51 -10.28 27.38
C ALA A 221 -3.95 -10.22 25.95
N ALA A 222 -2.87 -9.47 25.76
CA ALA A 222 -2.08 -9.37 24.54
C ALA A 222 -0.67 -9.91 24.81
N PHE A 223 -0.14 -10.76 23.93
CA PHE A 223 1.15 -11.43 24.14
C PHE A 223 2.22 -10.88 23.19
N VAL A 224 3.21 -10.19 23.75
CA VAL A 224 4.37 -9.68 23.02
C VAL A 224 5.50 -10.71 23.18
N CYS A 225 5.63 -11.60 22.20
CA CYS A 225 6.66 -12.64 22.23
C CYS A 225 8.06 -12.05 22.01
N GLN A 226 9.06 -12.61 22.70
CA GLN A 226 10.46 -12.26 22.47
C GLN A 226 10.87 -12.69 21.07
N LEU A 227 11.37 -11.75 20.30
CA LEU A 227 11.78 -11.96 18.92
C LEU A 227 13.16 -12.64 18.90
N SER A 228 13.30 -13.58 17.97
CA SER A 228 14.47 -14.46 17.88
C SER A 228 15.72 -13.76 17.35
N ALA A 229 15.57 -12.70 16.52
CA ALA A 229 16.69 -12.04 15.88
C ALA A 229 16.32 -10.76 15.09
N ALA A 230 17.12 -9.70 15.20
CA ALA A 230 17.07 -8.51 14.33
C ALA A 230 18.29 -8.43 13.40
N HIS A 231 18.10 -7.88 12.20
CA HIS A 231 19.15 -7.57 11.23
C HIS A 231 19.18 -6.08 10.91
N ASP A 232 20.39 -5.52 10.79
CA ASP A 232 20.63 -4.10 10.48
C ASP A 232 21.06 -3.88 9.03
N GLY A 233 20.43 -2.92 8.37
CA GLY A 233 20.75 -2.56 6.99
C GLY A 233 19.91 -3.31 5.95
N MET A 234 20.37 -3.26 4.71
CA MET A 234 19.68 -3.90 3.58
C MET A 234 19.93 -5.40 3.58
N TYR A 235 18.86 -6.18 3.54
CA TYR A 235 18.89 -7.62 3.33
C TYR A 235 18.43 -7.93 1.90
N ALA A 236 19.36 -8.30 1.03
CA ALA A 236 19.07 -8.79 -0.31
C ALA A 236 19.03 -10.32 -0.31
N VAL A 237 17.96 -10.89 -0.89
CA VAL A 237 17.84 -12.32 -1.15
C VAL A 237 18.25 -12.55 -2.60
N GLU A 238 19.36 -13.26 -2.82
CA GLU A 238 19.84 -13.61 -4.17
C GLU A 238 19.45 -15.04 -4.54
N ASN A 239 19.33 -15.93 -3.54
CA ASN A 239 19.03 -17.34 -3.77
C ASN A 239 18.24 -17.97 -2.59
N ALA A 240 17.96 -19.27 -2.71
CA ALA A 240 17.21 -20.01 -1.70
C ALA A 240 17.93 -20.09 -0.33
N ALA A 241 19.26 -20.12 -0.28
CA ALA A 241 20.00 -20.12 0.98
C ALA A 241 19.81 -18.81 1.75
N ASP A 242 19.78 -17.66 1.06
CA ASP A 242 19.50 -16.37 1.69
C ASP A 242 18.11 -16.31 2.30
N LEU A 243 17.13 -16.90 1.62
CA LEU A 243 15.75 -16.98 2.08
C LEU A 243 15.62 -17.91 3.31
N GLU A 244 16.32 -19.03 3.32
CA GLU A 244 16.33 -19.95 4.47
C GLU A 244 17.03 -19.33 5.69
N ALA A 245 18.14 -18.62 5.49
CA ALA A 245 18.80 -17.87 6.57
C ALA A 245 17.89 -16.78 7.15
N LEU A 246 17.15 -16.08 6.28
CA LEU A 246 16.21 -15.02 6.64
C LEU A 246 15.06 -15.53 7.55
N LYS A 247 14.66 -16.80 7.48
CA LYS A 247 13.60 -17.35 8.34
C LYS A 247 13.91 -17.28 9.83
N SER A 248 15.19 -17.18 10.21
CA SER A 248 15.60 -17.00 11.60
C SER A 248 15.35 -15.58 12.13
N LEU A 249 15.24 -14.59 11.23
CA LEU A 249 15.03 -13.17 11.55
C LEU A 249 13.55 -12.84 11.74
N SER A 250 13.28 -11.97 12.72
CA SER A 250 11.93 -11.42 12.95
C SER A 250 11.83 -9.93 12.62
N ILE A 251 12.95 -9.21 12.61
CA ILE A 251 13.01 -7.77 12.29
C ILE A 251 14.13 -7.51 11.28
N ILE A 252 13.84 -6.67 10.30
CA ILE A 252 14.86 -6.03 9.45
C ILE A 252 14.80 -4.51 9.68
N ARG A 253 15.85 -3.94 10.27
CA ARG A 253 16.06 -2.50 10.45
C ARG A 253 16.70 -1.92 9.20
N GLY A 254 15.92 -1.86 8.15
CA GLY A 254 16.35 -1.49 6.81
C GLY A 254 15.42 -2.05 5.75
N GLU A 255 15.96 -2.25 4.56
CA GLU A 255 15.22 -2.74 3.39
C GLU A 255 15.32 -4.25 3.26
N LEU A 256 14.22 -4.89 2.85
CA LEU A 256 14.21 -6.28 2.38
C LEU A 256 13.96 -6.28 0.87
N SER A 257 14.93 -6.78 0.10
CA SER A 257 14.83 -6.90 -1.36
C SER A 257 14.95 -8.36 -1.80
N ILE A 258 14.00 -8.81 -2.62
CA ILE A 258 13.96 -10.13 -3.26
C ILE A 258 13.72 -9.86 -4.75
N GLU A 259 14.79 -9.72 -5.50
CA GLU A 259 14.77 -9.23 -6.88
C GLU A 259 15.54 -10.17 -7.80
N ASP A 260 15.00 -10.42 -8.99
CA ASP A 260 15.65 -11.23 -10.04
C ASP A 260 16.13 -12.62 -9.58
N THR A 261 15.37 -13.29 -8.70
CA THR A 261 15.75 -14.61 -8.16
C THR A 261 14.97 -15.77 -8.80
N ASP A 262 15.54 -16.97 -8.68
CA ASP A 262 14.92 -18.24 -9.10
C ASP A 262 14.04 -18.87 -8.00
N VAL A 263 13.73 -18.15 -6.92
CA VAL A 263 12.93 -18.70 -5.82
C VAL A 263 11.48 -18.95 -6.26
N THR A 264 10.95 -20.13 -5.91
CA THR A 264 9.60 -20.54 -6.30
C THR A 264 8.54 -20.14 -5.29
N THR A 265 8.93 -19.99 -4.01
CA THR A 265 8.06 -19.59 -2.91
C THR A 265 8.83 -18.72 -1.92
N VAL A 266 8.18 -17.68 -1.39
CA VAL A 266 8.68 -16.88 -0.26
C VAL A 266 7.77 -17.14 0.93
N VAL A 267 8.25 -17.84 1.96
CA VAL A 267 7.47 -18.20 3.15
C VAL A 267 8.24 -17.77 4.39
N LEU A 268 7.82 -16.66 5.00
CA LEU A 268 8.48 -16.02 6.15
C LEU A 268 7.46 -15.79 7.28
N PRO A 269 6.99 -16.86 7.96
CA PRO A 269 5.99 -16.75 9.03
C PRO A 269 6.54 -16.05 10.27
N GLY A 270 7.86 -16.07 10.48
CA GLY A 270 8.55 -15.42 11.60
C GLY A 270 8.89 -13.94 11.37
N LEU A 271 8.81 -13.44 10.12
CA LEU A 271 9.12 -12.04 9.82
C LEU A 271 7.96 -11.14 10.28
N VAL A 272 8.23 -10.28 11.26
CA VAL A 272 7.21 -9.43 11.88
C VAL A 272 7.27 -7.98 11.38
N SER A 273 8.47 -7.44 11.17
CA SER A 273 8.65 -6.03 10.80
C SER A 273 9.81 -5.81 9.83
N VAL A 274 9.60 -4.92 8.87
CA VAL A 274 10.65 -4.34 8.02
C VAL A 274 10.57 -2.83 8.17
N GLU A 275 11.59 -2.18 8.70
CA GLU A 275 11.55 -0.73 8.98
C GLU A 275 11.73 0.14 7.74
N GLY A 276 12.26 -0.43 6.65
CA GLY A 276 12.33 0.19 5.33
C GLY A 276 11.30 -0.42 4.36
N PRO A 277 11.52 -0.26 3.04
CA PRO A 277 10.68 -0.89 2.03
C PRO A 277 10.88 -2.42 1.98
N LEU A 278 9.84 -3.11 1.50
CA LEU A 278 9.88 -4.54 1.19
C LEU A 278 9.58 -4.72 -0.30
N SER A 279 10.58 -5.12 -1.07
CA SER A 279 10.54 -5.27 -2.52
C SER A 279 10.63 -6.74 -2.93
N ILE A 280 9.63 -7.23 -3.67
CA ILE A 280 9.62 -8.56 -4.31
C ILE A 280 9.36 -8.35 -5.80
N HIS A 281 10.40 -8.15 -6.60
CA HIS A 281 10.25 -7.79 -8.03
C HIS A 281 10.88 -8.83 -8.94
N ASP A 282 10.28 -9.01 -10.12
CA ASP A 282 10.89 -9.70 -11.26
C ASP A 282 11.40 -11.11 -10.94
N ASN A 283 10.70 -11.83 -10.06
CA ASN A 283 10.95 -13.25 -9.77
C ASN A 283 10.05 -14.11 -10.67
N PRO A 284 10.51 -14.65 -11.81
CA PRO A 284 9.66 -15.30 -12.80
C PRO A 284 9.14 -16.67 -12.36
N ALA A 285 9.88 -17.38 -11.50
CA ALA A 285 9.52 -18.69 -10.98
C ALA A 285 8.59 -18.62 -9.75
N LEU A 286 8.40 -17.44 -9.18
CA LEU A 286 7.67 -17.23 -7.93
C LEU A 286 6.18 -17.48 -8.11
N THR A 287 5.64 -18.43 -7.33
CA THR A 287 4.23 -18.84 -7.37
C THR A 287 3.46 -18.42 -6.11
N ARG A 288 4.15 -18.25 -4.98
CA ARG A 288 3.54 -18.03 -3.67
C ARG A 288 4.37 -17.11 -2.78
N VAL A 289 3.72 -16.14 -2.15
CA VAL A 289 4.29 -15.28 -1.09
C VAL A 289 3.44 -15.41 0.17
N GLU A 290 4.06 -15.76 1.29
CA GLU A 290 3.41 -15.90 2.60
C GLU A 290 4.23 -15.22 3.69
N LEU A 291 3.70 -14.09 4.19
CA LEU A 291 4.27 -13.22 5.22
C LEU A 291 3.27 -13.11 6.39
N SER A 292 2.85 -14.25 6.95
CA SER A 292 1.75 -14.32 7.93
C SER A 292 2.08 -13.65 9.28
N GLY A 293 3.36 -13.60 9.64
CA GLY A 293 3.88 -12.89 10.81
C GLY A 293 3.94 -11.36 10.65
N LEU A 294 3.88 -10.85 9.42
CA LEU A 294 4.15 -9.44 9.13
C LEU A 294 3.09 -8.53 9.76
N ARG A 295 3.54 -7.43 10.36
CA ARG A 295 2.69 -6.41 10.99
C ARG A 295 3.02 -5.00 10.53
N TYR A 296 4.26 -4.75 10.12
CA TYR A 296 4.71 -3.42 9.73
C TYR A 296 5.71 -3.46 8.56
N VAL A 297 5.55 -2.51 7.63
CA VAL A 297 6.56 -2.14 6.62
C VAL A 297 6.69 -0.61 6.66
N GLY A 298 7.86 -0.09 7.00
CA GLY A 298 8.09 1.37 7.12
C GLY A 298 8.27 2.10 5.80
N GLY A 299 8.12 1.39 4.68
CA GLY A 299 8.06 1.96 3.35
C GLY A 299 7.02 1.26 2.48
N THR A 300 7.29 1.20 1.19
CA THR A 300 6.41 0.52 0.24
C THR A 300 6.55 -0.99 0.36
N LEU A 301 5.43 -1.68 0.55
CA LEU A 301 5.31 -3.11 0.25
C LEU A 301 5.02 -3.26 -1.24
N SER A 302 6.02 -3.69 -2.01
CA SER A 302 5.96 -3.72 -3.47
C SER A 302 6.19 -5.12 -4.01
N ILE A 303 5.18 -5.69 -4.65
CA ILE A 303 5.25 -6.99 -5.34
C ILE A 303 4.99 -6.76 -6.82
N ARG A 304 5.98 -7.06 -7.67
CA ARG A 304 5.93 -6.71 -9.10
C ARG A 304 6.52 -7.79 -10.00
N GLY A 305 6.07 -7.87 -11.25
CA GLY A 305 6.75 -8.64 -12.31
C GLY A 305 6.71 -10.17 -12.21
N SER A 306 6.14 -10.73 -11.14
CA SER A 306 6.02 -12.18 -10.95
C SER A 306 4.78 -12.75 -11.64
N ASN A 307 4.93 -13.14 -12.90
CA ASN A 307 3.81 -13.60 -13.75
C ASN A 307 3.14 -14.90 -13.29
N LEU A 308 3.84 -15.78 -12.57
CA LEU A 308 3.30 -17.04 -12.05
C LEU A 308 2.72 -16.94 -10.64
N LEU A 309 2.86 -15.77 -9.99
CA LEU A 309 2.42 -15.55 -8.61
C LEU A 309 0.90 -15.57 -8.53
N ASN A 310 0.37 -16.63 -7.92
CA ASN A 310 -1.08 -16.85 -7.82
C ASN A 310 -1.62 -16.70 -6.39
N GLU A 311 -0.73 -16.70 -5.39
CA GLU A 311 -1.10 -16.59 -3.98
C GLU A 311 -0.17 -15.62 -3.25
N VAL A 312 -0.79 -14.60 -2.61
CA VAL A 312 -0.11 -13.64 -1.74
C VAL A 312 -0.88 -13.57 -0.42
N ARG A 313 -0.20 -13.88 0.68
CA ARG A 313 -0.72 -13.78 2.04
C ARG A 313 0.18 -12.86 2.84
N VAL A 314 -0.38 -11.77 3.35
CA VAL A 314 0.34 -10.78 4.17
C VAL A 314 -0.43 -10.54 5.44
N GLY A 315 0.25 -10.73 6.57
CA GLY A 315 -0.34 -10.56 7.90
C GLY A 315 -1.25 -11.69 8.35
N PRO A 316 -1.91 -11.50 9.50
CA PRO A 316 -2.74 -12.52 10.11
C PRO A 316 -4.00 -12.74 9.26
N GLN A 317 -4.32 -14.01 9.02
CA GLN A 317 -5.44 -14.41 8.16
C GLN A 317 -6.77 -14.56 8.94
N THR A 318 -6.72 -14.52 10.28
CA THR A 318 -7.90 -14.52 11.15
C THR A 318 -8.26 -13.08 11.54
N MET A 319 -9.55 -12.72 11.48
CA MET A 319 -10.06 -11.39 11.84
C MET A 319 -10.04 -11.08 13.37
N GLU A 320 -9.51 -12.01 14.16
CA GLU A 320 -9.45 -11.93 15.61
C GLU A 320 -8.14 -11.25 16.05
N ALA A 321 -8.30 -9.95 16.32
CA ALA A 321 -7.60 -9.21 17.38
C ALA A 321 -6.24 -8.55 17.14
N LEU A 322 -5.64 -8.51 15.94
CA LEU A 322 -4.45 -7.67 15.67
C LEU A 322 -4.60 -6.85 14.38
N PRO A 323 -3.89 -5.72 14.25
CA PRO A 323 -4.27 -4.51 13.54
C PRO A 323 -4.07 -4.78 12.05
N ALA A 324 -4.54 -3.88 11.22
CA ALA A 324 -4.10 -3.93 9.84
C ALA A 324 -2.55 -3.95 9.77
N VAL A 325 -1.97 -4.70 8.84
CA VAL A 325 -0.55 -4.61 8.51
C VAL A 325 -0.33 -3.21 7.97
N ARG A 326 0.37 -2.38 8.74
CA ARG A 326 0.61 -0.99 8.38
C ARG A 326 1.75 -0.95 7.39
N VAL A 327 1.50 -0.30 6.27
CA VAL A 327 2.51 -0.03 5.25
C VAL A 327 2.36 1.42 4.82
N ASP A 328 3.45 2.06 4.42
CA ASP A 328 3.33 3.41 3.84
C ASP A 328 2.55 3.32 2.52
N SER A 329 2.94 2.41 1.64
CA SER A 329 2.27 2.20 0.35
C SER A 329 2.21 0.72 0.00
N LEU A 330 1.15 0.32 -0.71
CA LEU A 330 1.01 -1.03 -1.28
C LEU A 330 1.04 -0.94 -2.80
N THR A 331 1.99 -1.64 -3.43
CA THR A 331 2.01 -1.81 -4.89
C THR A 331 1.93 -3.27 -5.30
N LEU A 332 0.87 -3.61 -6.02
CA LEU A 332 0.70 -4.87 -6.73
C LEU A 332 0.70 -4.56 -8.23
N TYR A 333 1.77 -4.90 -8.94
CA TYR A 333 1.98 -4.46 -10.33
C TYR A 333 2.42 -5.59 -11.25
N THR A 334 1.67 -5.83 -12.33
CA THR A 334 1.96 -6.89 -13.30
C THR A 334 2.02 -8.26 -12.63
N LEU A 335 0.87 -8.69 -12.12
CA LEU A 335 0.64 -9.98 -11.44
C LEU A 335 -0.54 -10.72 -12.08
N PRO A 336 -0.43 -11.13 -13.36
CA PRO A 336 -1.56 -11.66 -14.13
C PRO A 336 -2.13 -12.99 -13.59
N ALA A 337 -1.35 -13.80 -12.87
CA ALA A 337 -1.84 -15.04 -12.26
C ALA A 337 -2.55 -14.81 -10.90
N LEU A 338 -2.43 -13.62 -10.29
CA LEU A 338 -3.03 -13.32 -9.01
C LEU A 338 -4.54 -13.10 -9.17
N SER A 339 -5.32 -14.10 -8.76
CA SER A 339 -6.78 -14.12 -8.97
C SER A 339 -7.60 -13.58 -7.80
N SER A 340 -6.99 -13.43 -6.62
CA SER A 340 -7.63 -12.95 -5.40
C SER A 340 -6.72 -12.01 -4.62
N LEU A 341 -7.30 -10.97 -4.03
CA LEU A 341 -6.62 -10.06 -3.11
C LEU A 341 -6.91 -10.40 -1.63
N SER A 342 -7.68 -11.45 -1.35
CA SER A 342 -8.10 -11.79 0.03
C SER A 342 -6.94 -12.01 1.00
N GLY A 343 -5.83 -12.58 0.54
CA GLY A 343 -4.65 -12.79 1.40
C GLY A 343 -3.90 -11.51 1.78
N VAL A 344 -4.15 -10.38 1.10
CA VAL A 344 -3.63 -9.05 1.49
C VAL A 344 -4.67 -8.19 2.21
N ALA A 345 -5.80 -8.75 2.63
CA ALA A 345 -6.89 -7.98 3.24
C ALA A 345 -6.51 -7.33 4.57
N ALA A 346 -5.52 -7.88 5.26
CA ALA A 346 -4.99 -7.28 6.48
C ALA A 346 -4.19 -6.00 6.19
N VAL A 347 -3.71 -5.77 4.96
CA VAL A 347 -2.82 -4.63 4.66
C VAL A 347 -3.62 -3.31 4.63
N ALA A 348 -3.15 -2.32 5.38
CA ALA A 348 -3.66 -0.95 5.35
C ALA A 348 -2.54 0.02 4.94
N PRO A 349 -2.44 0.34 3.64
CA PRO A 349 -1.61 1.45 3.19
C PRO A 349 -2.11 2.80 3.72
N HIS A 350 -1.18 3.67 4.13
CA HIS A 350 -1.50 5.04 4.55
C HIS A 350 -1.42 6.05 3.41
N PHE A 351 -0.50 5.86 2.47
CA PHE A 351 -0.17 6.81 1.41
C PHE A 351 -0.73 6.37 0.05
N ASP A 352 -0.11 5.40 -0.64
CA ASP A 352 -0.57 4.93 -1.95
C ASP A 352 -1.11 3.49 -1.93
N LEU A 353 -2.16 3.25 -2.73
CA LEU A 353 -2.65 1.91 -3.04
C LEU A 353 -2.69 1.73 -4.56
N THR A 354 -1.85 0.82 -5.07
CA THR A 354 -1.75 0.49 -6.49
C THR A 354 -2.08 -0.98 -6.74
N VAL A 355 -3.10 -1.22 -7.58
CA VAL A 355 -3.47 -2.52 -8.14
C VAL A 355 -3.47 -2.39 -9.66
N TRP A 356 -2.38 -2.85 -10.29
CA TRP A 356 -2.10 -2.65 -11.70
C TRP A 356 -1.84 -3.97 -12.42
N ASN A 357 -2.56 -4.25 -13.51
CA ASN A 357 -2.36 -5.41 -14.38
C ASN A 357 -2.32 -6.74 -13.60
N THR A 358 -3.38 -7.01 -12.85
CA THR A 358 -3.56 -8.24 -12.08
C THR A 358 -4.68 -9.12 -12.65
N GLY A 359 -4.65 -10.41 -12.33
CA GLY A 359 -5.68 -11.38 -12.74
C GLY A 359 -6.94 -11.40 -11.87
N VAL A 360 -7.13 -10.41 -10.99
CA VAL A 360 -8.18 -10.44 -9.97
C VAL A 360 -9.57 -10.34 -10.62
N LEU A 361 -10.47 -11.25 -10.23
CA LEU A 361 -11.85 -11.31 -10.75
C LEU A 361 -12.80 -10.40 -9.95
N SER A 362 -12.87 -10.64 -8.64
CA SER A 362 -13.70 -9.86 -7.73
C SER A 362 -13.05 -9.83 -6.35
N SER A 363 -13.04 -8.66 -5.74
CA SER A 363 -12.44 -8.45 -4.42
C SER A 363 -13.16 -7.37 -3.61
N PRO A 364 -14.52 -7.31 -3.61
CA PRO A 364 -15.23 -6.32 -2.81
C PRO A 364 -14.84 -6.48 -1.34
N ASP A 365 -14.65 -5.36 -0.64
CA ASP A 365 -14.28 -5.32 0.78
C ASP A 365 -12.90 -5.89 1.13
N THR A 366 -11.97 -6.00 0.18
CA THR A 366 -10.64 -6.53 0.46
C THR A 366 -9.79 -5.61 1.32
N PHE A 367 -9.92 -4.29 1.19
CA PHE A 367 -9.20 -3.34 2.04
C PHE A 367 -10.13 -2.68 3.08
N PRO A 368 -10.67 -3.43 4.07
CA PRO A 368 -11.65 -2.91 5.02
C PRO A 368 -11.05 -1.95 6.06
N HIS A 369 -9.72 -1.84 6.07
CA HIS A 369 -8.98 -0.97 6.98
C HIS A 369 -8.54 0.35 6.32
N VAL A 370 -8.71 0.49 5.00
CA VAL A 370 -8.34 1.71 4.26
C VAL A 370 -9.52 2.68 4.24
N GLN A 371 -9.44 3.72 5.08
CA GLN A 371 -10.44 4.79 5.16
C GLN A 371 -9.97 6.10 4.52
N VAL A 372 -8.67 6.38 4.61
CA VAL A 372 -8.03 7.58 4.07
C VAL A 372 -6.72 7.15 3.44
N LEU A 373 -6.45 7.67 2.25
CA LEU A 373 -5.13 7.60 1.60
C LEU A 373 -4.58 9.02 1.51
N ALA A 374 -3.40 9.27 2.06
CA ALA A 374 -2.74 10.56 1.93
C ALA A 374 -2.23 10.82 0.50
N GLY A 375 -1.87 9.75 -0.21
CA GLY A 375 -1.43 9.74 -1.60
C GLY A 375 -2.57 9.37 -2.55
N THR A 376 -2.31 8.43 -3.44
CA THR A 376 -3.10 8.14 -4.64
C THR A 376 -3.66 6.71 -4.62
N LEU A 377 -4.87 6.56 -5.16
CA LEU A 377 -5.47 5.26 -5.47
C LEU A 377 -5.33 4.99 -6.97
N THR A 378 -4.65 3.89 -7.33
CA THR A 378 -4.53 3.45 -8.73
C THR A 378 -5.08 2.04 -8.88
N VAL A 379 -6.15 1.89 -9.67
CA VAL A 379 -6.71 0.61 -10.11
C VAL A 379 -6.70 0.59 -11.63
N HIS A 380 -5.64 0.01 -12.20
CA HIS A 380 -5.36 0.12 -13.62
C HIS A 380 -5.18 -1.23 -14.33
N GLY A 381 -5.76 -1.39 -15.50
CA GLY A 381 -5.41 -2.49 -16.41
C GLY A 381 -5.77 -3.88 -15.89
N ASN A 382 -6.79 -4.02 -15.03
CA ASN A 382 -7.18 -5.33 -14.49
C ASN A 382 -8.31 -5.93 -15.36
N PRO A 383 -7.99 -6.87 -16.28
CA PRO A 383 -8.93 -7.31 -17.32
C PRO A 383 -10.16 -8.04 -16.78
N ALA A 384 -10.04 -8.69 -15.63
CA ALA A 384 -11.07 -9.52 -15.04
C ALA A 384 -11.83 -8.83 -13.88
N LEU A 385 -11.42 -7.63 -13.47
CA LEU A 385 -11.94 -6.95 -12.27
C LEU A 385 -13.38 -6.45 -12.49
N GLU A 386 -14.33 -6.99 -11.74
CA GLU A 386 -15.75 -6.59 -11.80
C GLU A 386 -16.15 -5.51 -10.77
N LYS A 387 -15.42 -5.42 -9.65
CA LYS A 387 -15.72 -4.50 -8.52
C LYS A 387 -14.44 -3.98 -7.87
N LEU A 388 -14.45 -2.72 -7.43
CA LEU A 388 -13.31 -2.08 -6.75
C LEU A 388 -13.07 -2.62 -5.32
N PRO A 389 -11.81 -2.71 -4.85
CA PRO A 389 -11.46 -3.36 -3.57
C PRO A 389 -11.51 -2.44 -2.32
N VAL A 390 -12.08 -1.24 -2.40
CA VAL A 390 -11.87 -0.14 -1.40
C VAL A 390 -13.15 0.43 -0.76
N SER A 391 -14.08 -0.42 -0.33
CA SER A 391 -15.43 -0.03 0.11
C SER A 391 -15.56 0.95 1.29
N ARG A 392 -14.48 1.18 2.04
CA ARG A 392 -14.47 2.07 3.21
C ARG A 392 -13.73 3.39 2.99
N LEU A 393 -13.22 3.63 1.79
CA LEU A 393 -12.45 4.82 1.46
C LEU A 393 -13.34 6.07 1.47
N THR A 394 -12.93 7.09 2.24
CA THR A 394 -13.67 8.35 2.44
C THR A 394 -12.96 9.58 1.89
N GLU A 395 -11.63 9.56 1.88
CA GLU A 395 -10.80 10.65 1.38
C GLU A 395 -9.53 10.11 0.72
N VAL A 396 -9.14 10.73 -0.38
CA VAL A 396 -7.84 10.54 -1.05
C VAL A 396 -7.16 11.89 -1.18
N GLY A 397 -5.96 12.05 -0.61
CA GLY A 397 -5.21 13.31 -0.61
C GLY A 397 -4.60 13.66 -1.97
N GLY A 398 -4.24 12.64 -2.74
CA GLY A 398 -3.78 12.73 -4.13
C GLY A 398 -4.89 12.37 -5.12
N SER A 399 -4.54 11.64 -6.17
CA SER A 399 -5.46 11.34 -7.28
C SER A 399 -6.15 9.98 -7.11
N VAL A 400 -7.26 9.80 -7.82
CA VAL A 400 -7.92 8.51 -7.99
C VAL A 400 -7.89 8.17 -9.48
N THR A 401 -7.25 7.06 -9.84
CA THR A 401 -7.20 6.55 -11.21
C THR A 401 -7.85 5.17 -11.25
N VAL A 402 -8.98 5.09 -11.94
CA VAL A 402 -9.68 3.83 -12.24
C VAL A 402 -9.74 3.71 -13.76
N SER A 403 -8.78 2.99 -14.34
CA SER A 403 -8.68 2.94 -15.81
C SER A 403 -8.27 1.61 -16.41
N GLY A 404 -8.75 1.32 -17.62
CA GLY A 404 -8.40 0.09 -18.33
C GLY A 404 -8.91 -1.19 -17.65
N ASN A 405 -10.05 -1.14 -16.94
CA ASN A 405 -10.67 -2.30 -16.33
C ASN A 405 -11.93 -2.68 -17.14
N PRO A 406 -11.81 -3.45 -18.24
CA PRO A 406 -12.87 -3.65 -19.22
C PRO A 406 -14.11 -4.37 -18.68
N MET A 407 -13.99 -5.15 -17.60
CA MET A 407 -15.11 -5.86 -16.95
C MET A 407 -15.73 -5.10 -15.77
N LEU A 408 -15.21 -3.93 -15.40
CA LEU A 408 -15.69 -3.15 -14.26
C LEU A 408 -17.06 -2.52 -14.58
N GLN A 409 -18.09 -2.93 -13.85
CA GLN A 409 -19.48 -2.53 -14.12
C GLN A 409 -19.94 -1.29 -13.34
N SER A 410 -19.34 -1.06 -12.17
CA SER A 410 -19.67 0.06 -11.28
C SER A 410 -18.46 0.52 -10.47
N LEU A 411 -18.57 1.70 -9.84
CA LEU A 411 -17.59 2.26 -8.92
C LEU A 411 -18.05 2.14 -7.46
N GLU A 412 -18.96 1.20 -7.13
CA GLU A 412 -19.60 1.08 -5.81
C GLU A 412 -18.61 1.00 -4.63
N GLY A 413 -17.40 0.47 -4.88
CA GLY A 413 -16.32 0.49 -3.89
C GLY A 413 -15.89 1.89 -3.46
N LEU A 414 -16.22 2.95 -4.21
CA LEU A 414 -15.98 4.36 -3.85
C LEU A 414 -17.20 5.02 -3.20
N GLY A 415 -18.26 4.28 -2.86
CA GLY A 415 -19.54 4.82 -2.38
C GLY A 415 -19.47 5.68 -1.12
N ARG A 416 -18.35 5.67 -0.39
CA ARG A 416 -18.12 6.52 0.79
C ARG A 416 -17.16 7.68 0.53
N LEU A 417 -16.59 7.76 -0.66
CA LEU A 417 -15.60 8.75 -1.05
C LEU A 417 -16.27 10.12 -1.17
N THR A 418 -15.80 11.07 -0.36
CA THR A 418 -16.34 12.43 -0.32
C THR A 418 -15.40 13.46 -0.95
N ARG A 419 -14.10 13.16 -0.98
CA ARG A 419 -13.08 14.14 -1.38
C ARG A 419 -11.88 13.48 -2.05
N VAL A 420 -11.45 14.10 -3.15
CA VAL A 420 -10.20 13.82 -3.84
C VAL A 420 -9.36 15.10 -3.88
N GLY A 421 -8.18 15.07 -3.29
CA GLY A 421 -7.27 16.20 -3.19
C GLY A 421 -6.48 16.47 -4.47
N GLY A 422 -6.39 15.50 -5.39
CA GLY A 422 -5.85 15.62 -6.74
C GLY A 422 -6.94 15.51 -7.82
N GLY A 423 -6.68 14.71 -8.84
CA GLY A 423 -7.61 14.44 -9.95
C GLY A 423 -8.34 13.10 -9.84
N LEU A 424 -9.50 13.00 -10.46
CA LEU A 424 -10.24 11.76 -10.67
C LEU A 424 -10.18 11.39 -12.16
N ASP A 425 -9.54 10.26 -12.49
CA ASP A 425 -9.50 9.69 -13.83
C ASP A 425 -10.30 8.38 -13.87
N VAL A 426 -11.40 8.39 -14.62
CA VAL A 426 -12.22 7.21 -14.92
C VAL A 426 -12.20 7.00 -16.42
N SER A 427 -11.30 6.13 -16.89
CA SER A 427 -11.09 5.99 -18.34
C SER A 427 -10.93 4.55 -18.83
N ASN A 428 -11.40 4.27 -20.04
CA ASN A 428 -11.26 2.95 -20.67
C ASN A 428 -11.88 1.79 -19.85
N ASN A 429 -12.98 2.02 -19.13
CA ASN A 429 -13.73 0.97 -18.42
C ASN A 429 -14.97 0.59 -19.25
N ASN A 430 -14.78 -0.30 -20.22
CA ASN A 430 -15.78 -0.55 -21.28
C ASN A 430 -17.12 -1.15 -20.81
N ALA A 431 -17.17 -1.79 -19.63
CA ALA A 431 -18.40 -2.32 -19.05
C ALA A 431 -19.16 -1.31 -18.18
N LEU A 432 -18.54 -0.17 -17.83
CA LEU A 432 -19.11 0.84 -16.95
C LEU A 432 -20.29 1.53 -17.65
N THR A 433 -21.46 1.49 -17.02
CA THR A 433 -22.70 2.10 -17.57
C THR A 433 -23.07 3.42 -16.92
N HIS A 434 -22.72 3.60 -15.65
CA HIS A 434 -23.00 4.77 -14.83
C HIS A 434 -21.82 4.96 -13.85
N LEU A 435 -21.68 6.16 -13.27
CA LEU A 435 -20.72 6.42 -12.18
C LEU A 435 -21.27 6.04 -10.79
N THR A 436 -22.10 5.00 -10.71
CA THR A 436 -22.65 4.49 -9.43
C THR A 436 -21.52 4.18 -8.46
N GLY A 437 -21.60 4.72 -7.25
CA GLY A 437 -20.52 4.74 -6.25
C GLY A 437 -19.84 6.10 -6.08
N LEU A 438 -20.16 7.13 -6.86
CA LEU A 438 -19.63 8.50 -6.68
C LEU A 438 -20.70 9.51 -6.23
N GLU A 439 -21.83 9.05 -5.72
CA GLU A 439 -22.98 9.88 -5.32
C GLU A 439 -22.62 10.88 -4.21
N HIS A 440 -21.69 10.49 -3.34
CA HIS A 440 -21.23 11.28 -2.19
C HIS A 440 -19.98 12.13 -2.47
N LEU A 441 -19.39 12.04 -3.66
CA LEU A 441 -18.19 12.78 -4.01
C LEU A 441 -18.50 14.28 -4.10
N ALA A 442 -18.01 15.05 -3.14
CA ALA A 442 -18.34 16.46 -2.99
C ALA A 442 -17.31 17.41 -3.62
N VAL A 443 -16.03 17.02 -3.63
CA VAL A 443 -14.92 17.87 -4.10
C VAL A 443 -13.85 17.04 -4.81
N VAL A 444 -13.42 17.52 -5.98
CA VAL A 444 -12.20 17.08 -6.68
C VAL A 444 -11.35 18.31 -6.99
N LYS A 445 -10.18 18.46 -6.36
CA LYS A 445 -9.47 19.76 -6.45
C LYS A 445 -8.94 20.07 -7.85
N ASP A 446 -8.40 19.07 -8.56
CA ASP A 446 -7.64 19.33 -9.79
C ASP A 446 -8.45 19.13 -11.08
N ARG A 447 -8.88 17.91 -11.37
CA ARG A 447 -9.63 17.60 -12.60
C ARG A 447 -10.42 16.31 -12.48
N ILE A 448 -11.58 16.27 -13.14
CA ILE A 448 -12.33 15.05 -13.41
C ILE A 448 -12.16 14.72 -14.89
N ASN A 449 -11.58 13.56 -15.19
CA ASN A 449 -11.45 13.02 -16.53
C ASN A 449 -12.33 11.78 -16.66
N VAL A 450 -13.29 11.81 -17.57
CA VAL A 450 -14.16 10.67 -17.90
C VAL A 450 -14.04 10.39 -19.38
N MET A 451 -13.22 9.39 -19.70
CA MET A 451 -12.74 9.19 -21.07
C MET A 451 -12.91 7.76 -21.57
N ASN A 452 -13.38 7.58 -22.81
CA ASN A 452 -13.40 6.28 -23.48
C ASN A 452 -14.15 5.17 -22.70
N ASN A 453 -15.21 5.52 -21.96
CA ASN A 453 -16.08 4.52 -21.33
C ASN A 453 -17.23 4.20 -22.28
N ALA A 454 -17.04 3.19 -23.13
CA ALA A 454 -17.88 2.94 -24.31
C ALA A 454 -19.37 2.69 -24.01
N ARG A 455 -19.73 2.26 -22.78
CA ARG A 455 -21.11 1.97 -22.36
C ARG A 455 -21.68 2.99 -21.37
N LEU A 456 -20.95 4.03 -21.01
CA LEU A 456 -21.41 5.06 -20.08
C LEU A 456 -22.58 5.82 -20.70
N LEU A 457 -23.74 5.85 -20.03
CA LEU A 457 -24.98 6.45 -20.54
C LEU A 457 -25.14 7.91 -20.13
N ASP A 458 -24.77 8.24 -18.90
CA ASP A 458 -24.86 9.58 -18.34
C ASP A 458 -23.65 9.90 -17.45
N LEU A 459 -23.41 11.20 -17.26
CA LEU A 459 -22.44 11.71 -16.30
C LEU A 459 -23.16 12.44 -15.17
N ARG A 460 -23.39 11.74 -14.06
CA ARG A 460 -24.07 12.24 -12.87
C ARG A 460 -23.14 12.38 -11.68
N PHE A 461 -23.29 13.48 -10.95
CA PHE A 461 -22.70 13.66 -9.62
C PHE A 461 -23.69 14.39 -8.69
N ASP A 462 -24.23 13.70 -7.70
CA ASP A 462 -25.30 14.27 -6.87
C ASP A 462 -24.76 15.29 -5.82
N ALA A 463 -23.61 14.99 -5.22
CA ALA A 463 -22.99 15.83 -4.18
C ALA A 463 -21.89 16.78 -4.67
N LEU A 464 -21.39 16.64 -5.91
CA LEU A 464 -20.24 17.39 -6.39
C LEU A 464 -20.55 18.90 -6.38
N SER A 465 -19.79 19.63 -5.59
CA SER A 465 -19.96 21.07 -5.36
C SER A 465 -18.93 21.91 -6.09
N GLU A 466 -17.72 21.37 -6.27
CA GLU A 466 -16.59 22.04 -6.87
C GLU A 466 -15.65 21.01 -7.54
N THR A 467 -15.18 21.36 -8.73
CA THR A 467 -14.06 20.67 -9.38
C THR A 467 -13.10 21.67 -10.00
N GLY A 468 -11.84 21.29 -10.18
CA GLY A 468 -10.87 22.08 -10.94
C GLY A 468 -11.25 22.13 -12.43
N ALA A 469 -10.94 21.10 -13.21
CA ALA A 469 -11.40 20.93 -14.60
C ALA A 469 -12.42 19.78 -14.73
N LEU A 470 -13.18 19.76 -15.84
CA LEU A 470 -14.06 18.65 -16.20
C LEU A 470 -13.83 18.26 -17.67
N THR A 471 -13.27 17.09 -17.93
CA THR A 471 -13.04 16.55 -19.28
C THR A 471 -13.87 15.30 -19.50
N VAL A 472 -14.73 15.33 -20.50
CA VAL A 472 -15.63 14.23 -20.90
C VAL A 472 -15.40 13.95 -22.38
N MET A 473 -14.70 12.87 -22.68
CA MET A 473 -14.24 12.61 -24.05
C MET A 473 -14.38 11.16 -24.52
N GLY A 474 -14.81 10.94 -25.76
CA GLY A 474 -14.79 9.60 -26.37
C GLY A 474 -15.77 8.60 -25.74
N ASN A 475 -16.79 9.06 -25.01
CA ASN A 475 -17.79 8.17 -24.41
C ASN A 475 -18.90 7.88 -25.44
N ALA A 476 -18.76 6.77 -26.16
CA ALA A 476 -19.57 6.45 -27.34
C ALA A 476 -21.09 6.31 -27.07
N ALA A 477 -21.48 5.92 -25.86
CA ALA A 477 -22.88 5.75 -25.46
C ALA A 477 -23.45 6.91 -24.64
N LEU A 478 -22.65 7.94 -24.33
CA LEU A 478 -23.05 9.00 -23.42
C LEU A 478 -24.11 9.88 -24.06
N GLU A 479 -25.29 9.95 -23.46
CA GLU A 479 -26.43 10.73 -23.94
C GLU A 479 -26.60 12.05 -23.18
N GLN A 480 -26.13 12.11 -21.93
CA GLN A 480 -26.32 13.28 -21.07
C GLN A 480 -25.13 13.56 -20.16
N VAL A 481 -24.73 14.83 -20.07
CA VAL A 481 -23.89 15.35 -18.98
C VAL A 481 -24.80 16.09 -17.99
N GLY A 482 -24.77 15.67 -16.72
CA GLY A 482 -25.72 16.04 -15.68
C GLY A 482 -26.72 14.92 -15.37
N PRO A 483 -27.44 14.97 -14.23
CA PRO A 483 -27.54 16.11 -13.34
C PRO A 483 -26.34 16.26 -12.38
N MET A 484 -26.01 17.51 -12.06
CA MET A 484 -25.09 17.87 -10.97
C MET A 484 -25.69 19.01 -10.15
N PRO A 485 -26.71 18.72 -9.31
CA PRO A 485 -27.55 19.75 -8.67
C PRO A 485 -26.80 20.59 -7.63
N SER A 486 -25.63 20.12 -7.19
CA SER A 486 -24.79 20.76 -6.19
C SER A 486 -23.64 21.57 -6.78
N LEU A 487 -23.33 21.41 -8.08
CA LEU A 487 -22.13 21.97 -8.70
C LEU A 487 -22.25 23.49 -8.78
N LEU A 488 -21.39 24.18 -8.02
CA LEU A 488 -21.39 25.65 -7.92
C LEU A 488 -20.38 26.28 -8.88
N ARG A 489 -19.20 25.65 -9.02
CA ARG A 489 -18.09 26.18 -9.79
C ARG A 489 -17.22 25.10 -10.41
N VAL A 490 -16.65 25.44 -11.56
CA VAL A 490 -15.51 24.75 -12.18
C VAL A 490 -14.38 25.76 -12.29
N ASN A 491 -13.23 25.49 -11.69
CA ASN A 491 -12.15 26.48 -11.56
C ASN A 491 -11.31 26.65 -12.85
N GLN A 492 -11.33 25.65 -13.72
CA GLN A 492 -10.56 25.56 -14.96
C GLN A 492 -11.50 25.19 -16.12
N ASP A 493 -10.98 24.52 -17.14
CA ASP A 493 -11.69 24.23 -18.37
C ASP A 493 -12.76 23.13 -18.22
N VAL A 494 -13.82 23.25 -19.01
CA VAL A 494 -14.79 22.19 -19.26
C VAL A 494 -14.67 21.75 -20.71
N THR A 495 -14.37 20.49 -20.93
CA THR A 495 -14.19 19.89 -22.25
C THR A 495 -15.20 18.78 -22.46
N LEU A 496 -16.10 18.96 -23.43
CA LEU A 496 -17.04 17.97 -23.93
C LEU A 496 -16.64 17.66 -25.38
N ALA A 497 -15.94 16.56 -25.60
CA ALA A 497 -15.36 16.25 -26.90
C ALA A 497 -15.65 14.83 -27.38
N GLU A 498 -15.91 14.63 -28.67
CA GLU A 498 -15.97 13.29 -29.27
C GLU A 498 -16.97 12.33 -28.58
N ASN A 499 -18.13 12.85 -28.13
CA ASN A 499 -19.21 12.03 -27.57
C ASN A 499 -20.35 11.93 -28.61
N PRO A 500 -20.33 10.91 -29.50
CA PRO A 500 -21.21 10.86 -30.68
C PRO A 500 -22.70 10.75 -30.37
N ARG A 501 -23.07 10.33 -29.15
CA ARG A 501 -24.46 10.21 -28.70
C ARG A 501 -24.92 11.30 -27.74
N LEU A 502 -24.05 12.25 -27.40
CA LEU A 502 -24.37 13.28 -26.42
C LEU A 502 -25.47 14.18 -26.96
N LEU A 503 -26.62 14.17 -26.30
CA LEU A 503 -27.80 14.96 -26.67
C LEU A 503 -27.81 16.30 -25.96
N ARG A 504 -27.39 16.30 -24.69
CA ARG A 504 -27.48 17.48 -23.82
C ARG A 504 -26.42 17.53 -22.72
N ALA A 505 -25.97 18.73 -22.38
CA ALA A 505 -25.32 19.06 -21.13
C ALA A 505 -26.26 19.96 -20.33
N ALA A 506 -26.99 19.36 -19.39
CA ALA A 506 -28.16 19.95 -18.74
C ALA A 506 -28.15 19.70 -17.22
N ASP A 507 -29.13 20.26 -16.51
CA ASP A 507 -29.36 19.97 -15.09
C ASP A 507 -28.18 20.31 -14.16
N LEU A 508 -27.55 21.48 -14.38
CA LEU A 508 -26.52 22.09 -13.53
C LEU A 508 -27.02 23.42 -12.91
N PRO A 509 -28.13 23.43 -12.15
CA PRO A 509 -28.87 24.63 -11.78
C PRO A 509 -28.10 25.65 -10.91
N LYS A 510 -26.99 25.23 -10.29
CA LYS A 510 -26.20 26.05 -9.38
C LYS A 510 -24.86 26.51 -9.99
N LEU A 511 -24.54 26.11 -11.21
CA LEU A 511 -23.24 26.39 -11.82
C LEU A 511 -23.15 27.87 -12.22
N GLN A 512 -22.52 28.68 -11.38
CA GLN A 512 -22.43 30.14 -11.57
C GLN A 512 -21.08 30.59 -12.13
N SER A 513 -20.02 29.81 -11.90
CA SER A 513 -18.64 30.21 -12.18
C SER A 513 -17.90 29.16 -12.98
N MET A 514 -17.31 29.59 -14.10
CA MET A 514 -16.33 28.84 -14.88
C MET A 514 -15.05 29.65 -14.98
N GLY A 515 -13.99 29.21 -14.28
CA GLY A 515 -12.70 29.89 -14.28
C GLY A 515 -11.88 29.66 -15.55
N GLY A 516 -12.25 28.69 -16.39
CA GLY A 516 -11.61 28.34 -17.65
C GLY A 516 -12.49 28.54 -18.89
N ALA A 517 -12.12 27.87 -19.98
CA ALA A 517 -12.85 27.83 -21.24
C ALA A 517 -13.83 26.67 -21.31
N LEU A 518 -14.88 26.84 -22.10
CA LEU A 518 -15.81 25.78 -22.49
C LEU A 518 -15.44 25.29 -23.89
N PHE A 519 -15.01 24.03 -23.99
CA PHE A 519 -14.75 23.34 -25.25
C PHE A 519 -15.88 22.34 -25.52
N VAL A 520 -16.59 22.51 -26.63
CA VAL A 520 -17.69 21.64 -27.06
C VAL A 520 -17.40 21.24 -28.50
N ASN A 521 -16.74 20.10 -28.65
CA ASN A 521 -16.13 19.69 -29.91
C ASN A 521 -16.64 18.32 -30.38
N LEU A 522 -17.04 18.18 -31.64
CA LEU A 522 -17.32 16.86 -32.23
C LEU A 522 -18.40 16.06 -31.47
N ASN A 523 -19.49 16.73 -31.06
CA ASN A 523 -20.68 16.08 -30.48
C ASN A 523 -21.86 16.21 -31.47
N PRO A 524 -21.95 15.35 -32.50
CA PRO A 524 -22.87 15.54 -33.64
C PRO A 524 -24.36 15.56 -33.28
N LEU A 525 -24.77 14.97 -32.16
CA LEU A 525 -26.17 14.93 -31.72
C LEU A 525 -26.52 15.96 -30.62
N LEU A 526 -25.56 16.80 -30.23
CA LEU A 526 -25.75 17.76 -29.14
C LEU A 526 -26.68 18.88 -29.57
N THR A 527 -27.74 19.09 -28.80
CA THR A 527 -28.75 20.13 -29.06
C THR A 527 -28.93 21.09 -27.89
N ASP A 528 -28.52 20.72 -26.68
CA ASP A 528 -28.80 21.48 -25.46
C ASP A 528 -27.55 21.66 -24.58
N LEU A 529 -27.29 22.91 -24.19
CA LEU A 529 -26.23 23.36 -23.30
C LEU A 529 -26.78 24.10 -22.07
N SER A 530 -28.06 23.89 -21.74
CA SER A 530 -28.78 24.55 -20.64
C SER A 530 -28.15 24.38 -19.25
N GLY A 531 -27.24 23.41 -19.07
CA GLY A 531 -26.44 23.29 -17.87
C GLY A 531 -25.59 24.54 -17.59
N PHE A 532 -25.17 25.26 -18.63
CA PHE A 532 -24.33 26.45 -18.48
C PHE A 532 -25.12 27.76 -18.43
N GLN A 533 -26.46 27.70 -18.35
CA GLN A 533 -27.34 28.88 -18.45
C GLN A 533 -27.14 29.94 -17.36
N GLN A 534 -26.55 29.59 -16.22
CA GLN A 534 -26.28 30.50 -15.09
C GLN A 534 -24.86 31.10 -15.14
N VAL A 535 -24.01 30.66 -16.08
CA VAL A 535 -22.63 31.13 -16.21
C VAL A 535 -22.63 32.52 -16.86
N THR A 536 -22.07 33.49 -16.15
CA THR A 536 -22.04 34.89 -16.61
C THR A 536 -20.75 35.29 -17.31
N TRP A 537 -19.66 34.55 -17.08
CA TRP A 537 -18.40 34.78 -17.74
C TRP A 537 -17.60 33.48 -17.89
N MET A 538 -16.73 33.43 -18.90
CA MET A 538 -15.76 32.35 -19.12
C MET A 538 -14.50 32.87 -19.79
N ARG A 539 -13.40 32.11 -19.75
CA ARG A 539 -12.15 32.48 -20.44
C ARG A 539 -12.22 32.28 -21.94
N GLY A 540 -13.01 31.33 -22.42
CA GLY A 540 -13.14 31.06 -23.85
C GLY A 540 -14.35 30.19 -24.12
N LEU A 541 -14.92 30.35 -25.31
CA LEU A 541 -16.04 29.54 -25.80
C LEU A 541 -15.65 28.94 -27.14
N TYR A 542 -15.46 27.63 -27.18
CA TYR A 542 -15.07 26.89 -28.38
C TYR A 542 -16.16 25.88 -28.71
N VAL A 543 -16.95 26.16 -29.75
CA VAL A 543 -18.05 25.32 -30.21
C VAL A 543 -17.76 24.86 -31.63
N THR A 544 -17.29 23.62 -31.77
CA THR A 544 -16.70 23.13 -33.01
C THR A 544 -17.29 21.79 -33.45
N GLY A 545 -17.82 21.67 -34.66
CA GLY A 545 -18.25 20.37 -35.20
C GLY A 545 -19.41 19.72 -34.45
N ASN A 546 -20.41 20.50 -34.00
CA ASN A 546 -21.63 19.98 -33.38
C ASN A 546 -22.79 20.05 -34.38
N ASP A 547 -23.01 18.93 -35.08
CA ASP A 547 -23.87 18.89 -36.28
C ASP A 547 -25.34 19.23 -36.02
N ALA A 548 -25.87 18.90 -34.84
CA ALA A 548 -27.27 19.14 -34.46
C ALA A 548 -27.50 20.45 -33.68
N LEU A 549 -26.46 21.19 -33.32
CA LEU A 549 -26.60 22.37 -32.47
C LEU A 549 -27.10 23.57 -33.28
N GLU A 550 -28.35 23.98 -33.04
CA GLU A 550 -29.01 25.03 -33.83
C GLU A 550 -28.71 26.45 -33.34
N HIS A 551 -28.47 26.63 -32.05
CA HIS A 551 -28.25 27.93 -31.41
C HIS A 551 -27.55 27.83 -30.06
N LEU A 552 -27.02 28.95 -29.56
CA LEU A 552 -26.39 29.06 -28.23
C LEU A 552 -27.24 29.86 -27.23
N SER A 553 -28.55 30.01 -27.48
CA SER A 553 -29.47 30.77 -26.60
C SER A 553 -29.55 30.23 -25.17
N THR A 554 -29.20 28.97 -24.97
CA THR A 554 -29.08 28.33 -23.65
C THR A 554 -27.96 28.94 -22.80
N LEU A 555 -26.99 29.62 -23.41
CA LEU A 555 -25.97 30.43 -22.74
C LEU A 555 -26.44 31.89 -22.52
N GLY A 556 -27.75 32.13 -22.41
CA GLY A 556 -28.34 33.47 -22.40
C GLY A 556 -27.93 34.39 -21.24
N SER A 557 -27.29 33.87 -20.18
CA SER A 557 -26.73 34.71 -19.10
C SER A 557 -25.26 35.06 -19.32
N LEU A 558 -24.62 34.59 -20.40
CA LEU A 558 -23.21 34.82 -20.66
C LEU A 558 -22.97 36.27 -21.06
N HIS A 559 -22.37 37.06 -20.16
CA HIS A 559 -22.06 38.48 -20.37
C HIS A 559 -20.64 38.73 -20.89
N THR A 560 -19.67 37.89 -20.55
CA THR A 560 -18.27 38.15 -20.90
C THR A 560 -17.51 36.87 -21.27
N VAL A 561 -16.88 36.89 -22.44
CA VAL A 561 -15.83 35.94 -22.81
C VAL A 561 -14.51 36.69 -22.76
N VAL A 562 -13.66 36.39 -21.79
CA VAL A 562 -12.41 37.15 -21.62
C VAL A 562 -11.49 36.93 -22.83
N GLY A 563 -11.32 35.67 -23.24
CA GLY A 563 -10.46 35.29 -24.34
C GLY A 563 -11.18 35.10 -25.66
N THR A 564 -11.10 33.90 -26.22
CA THR A 564 -11.59 33.59 -27.57
C THR A 564 -13.04 33.11 -27.58
N LEU A 565 -13.85 33.66 -28.48
CA LEU A 565 -15.08 33.05 -28.95
C LEU A 565 -14.80 32.41 -30.32
N LYS A 566 -14.89 31.08 -30.40
CA LYS A 566 -14.72 30.30 -31.62
C LYS A 566 -15.93 29.41 -31.86
N VAL A 567 -16.65 29.66 -32.95
CA VAL A 567 -17.79 28.86 -33.41
C VAL A 567 -17.51 28.40 -34.82
N MET A 568 -17.19 27.13 -35.01
CA MET A 568 -16.73 26.65 -36.32
C MET A 568 -17.30 25.29 -36.72
N GLY A 569 -17.75 25.15 -37.96
CA GLY A 569 -18.16 23.86 -38.50
C GLY A 569 -19.44 23.29 -37.86
N ASN A 570 -20.41 24.11 -37.48
CA ASN A 570 -21.69 23.66 -36.92
C ASN A 570 -22.80 23.77 -37.99
N PRO A 571 -23.07 22.72 -38.79
CA PRO A 571 -23.94 22.81 -39.97
C PRO A 571 -25.41 23.12 -39.70
N ALA A 572 -25.96 22.78 -38.53
CA ALA A 572 -27.33 23.14 -38.16
C ALA A 572 -27.46 24.53 -37.53
N MET A 573 -26.36 25.20 -37.21
CA MET A 573 -26.40 26.47 -36.48
C MET A 573 -27.02 27.57 -37.32
N THR A 574 -28.13 28.14 -36.83
CA THR A 574 -28.88 29.21 -37.50
C THR A 574 -28.69 30.56 -36.82
N ALA A 575 -28.42 30.59 -35.52
CA ALA A 575 -28.20 31.82 -34.76
C ALA A 575 -27.20 31.59 -33.61
N LEU A 576 -26.46 32.63 -33.22
CA LEU A 576 -25.66 32.59 -32.00
C LEU A 576 -26.53 32.86 -30.77
N SER A 577 -27.44 33.83 -30.84
CA SER A 577 -28.43 34.16 -29.78
C SER A 577 -27.80 34.37 -28.39
N LEU A 578 -26.64 35.02 -28.33
CA LEU A 578 -25.93 35.37 -27.10
C LEU A 578 -26.32 36.79 -26.66
N ASP A 579 -27.59 37.02 -26.37
CA ASP A 579 -28.17 38.37 -26.25
C ASP A 579 -27.63 39.18 -25.05
N ALA A 580 -27.14 38.51 -24.01
CA ALA A 580 -26.53 39.17 -22.85
C ALA A 580 -25.02 39.44 -23.02
N LEU A 581 -24.40 38.90 -24.08
CA LEU A 581 -22.95 39.00 -24.28
C LEU A 581 -22.59 40.46 -24.55
N ALA A 582 -21.72 41.02 -23.72
CA ALA A 582 -21.29 42.41 -23.81
C ALA A 582 -19.81 42.56 -24.18
N ARG A 583 -19.01 41.49 -24.07
CA ARG A 583 -17.56 41.57 -24.30
C ARG A 583 -16.92 40.25 -24.73
N VAL A 584 -16.09 40.33 -25.77
CA VAL A 584 -15.09 39.34 -26.20
C VAL A 584 -13.75 40.07 -26.40
N SER A 585 -12.64 39.62 -25.79
CA SER A 585 -11.41 40.43 -25.77
C SER A 585 -10.24 39.91 -26.61
N ASP A 586 -10.06 38.60 -26.80
CA ASP A 586 -8.85 38.10 -27.47
C ASP A 586 -9.08 37.78 -28.95
N ALA A 587 -10.08 36.97 -29.28
CA ALA A 587 -10.38 36.59 -30.67
C ALA A 587 -11.87 36.29 -30.88
N PHE A 588 -12.38 36.63 -32.06
CA PHE A 588 -13.75 36.34 -32.49
C PHE A 588 -13.73 35.60 -33.81
N VAL A 589 -13.96 34.29 -33.77
CA VAL A 589 -13.85 33.40 -34.92
C VAL A 589 -15.19 32.70 -35.14
N VAL A 590 -15.90 33.05 -36.20
CA VAL A 590 -17.15 32.40 -36.59
C VAL A 590 -17.05 32.00 -38.05
N THR A 591 -16.69 30.74 -38.31
CA THR A 591 -16.44 30.26 -39.67
C THR A 591 -17.07 28.91 -39.97
N ASP A 592 -17.34 28.62 -41.24
CA ASP A 592 -17.79 27.30 -41.69
C ASP A 592 -19.12 26.84 -41.05
N ASN A 593 -20.03 27.77 -40.76
CA ASN A 593 -21.38 27.49 -40.27
C ASN A 593 -22.40 27.80 -41.39
N PRO A 594 -22.68 26.85 -42.31
CA PRO A 594 -23.38 27.10 -43.58
C PRO A 594 -24.83 27.58 -43.45
N ARG A 595 -25.45 27.48 -42.27
CA ARG A 595 -26.82 27.96 -42.00
C ARG A 595 -26.88 29.21 -41.13
N LEU A 596 -25.73 29.73 -40.68
CA LEU A 596 -25.64 30.91 -39.83
C LEU A 596 -25.45 32.15 -40.72
N PRO A 597 -26.39 33.11 -40.75
CA PRO A 597 -26.20 34.34 -41.51
C PRO A 597 -24.94 35.11 -41.06
N SER A 598 -24.04 35.37 -42.00
CA SER A 598 -22.78 36.09 -41.77
C SER A 598 -23.00 37.48 -41.19
N CYS A 599 -24.11 38.12 -41.56
CA CYS A 599 -24.48 39.44 -41.05
C CYS A 599 -24.86 39.42 -39.57
N TRP A 600 -25.50 38.37 -39.05
CA TRP A 600 -25.76 38.24 -37.61
C TRP A 600 -24.47 38.04 -36.81
N ALA A 601 -23.55 37.22 -37.31
CA ALA A 601 -22.22 37.07 -36.70
C ALA A 601 -21.44 38.40 -36.72
N THR A 602 -21.57 39.18 -37.80
CA THR A 602 -20.92 40.49 -37.94
C THR A 602 -21.50 41.51 -36.97
N MET A 603 -22.83 41.61 -36.86
CA MET A 603 -23.51 42.51 -35.93
C MET A 603 -23.14 42.20 -34.48
N LEU A 604 -23.14 40.93 -34.08
CA LEU A 604 -22.72 40.55 -32.74
C LEU A 604 -21.27 40.96 -32.50
N ALA A 605 -20.36 40.66 -33.43
CA ALA A 605 -18.96 41.04 -33.29
C ALA A 605 -18.77 42.56 -33.20
N ASP A 606 -19.52 43.37 -33.96
CA ASP A 606 -19.43 44.84 -33.88
C ASP A 606 -19.87 45.37 -32.51
N ASP A 607 -20.82 44.69 -31.84
CA ASP A 607 -21.32 45.08 -30.52
C ASP A 607 -20.39 44.63 -29.38
N VAL A 608 -19.84 43.41 -29.47
CA VAL A 608 -19.18 42.76 -28.31
C VAL A 608 -17.66 42.63 -28.43
N TYR A 609 -17.07 42.65 -29.64
CA TYR A 609 -15.65 42.34 -29.82
C TYR A 609 -14.76 43.56 -29.62
N THR A 610 -13.80 43.43 -28.70
CA THR A 610 -12.87 44.51 -28.29
C THR A 610 -11.40 44.18 -28.54
N GLY A 611 -11.12 43.04 -29.17
CA GLY A 611 -9.76 42.56 -29.45
C GLY A 611 -9.12 43.12 -30.72
N PRO A 612 -7.91 42.66 -31.07
CA PRO A 612 -7.20 43.08 -32.27
C PRO A 612 -7.99 42.75 -33.55
N PRO A 613 -8.07 43.65 -34.56
CA PRO A 613 -8.83 43.40 -35.78
C PRO A 613 -8.40 42.14 -36.54
N GLU A 614 -7.12 41.77 -36.48
CA GLU A 614 -6.55 40.57 -37.11
C GLU A 614 -7.05 39.24 -36.53
N GLU A 615 -7.55 39.25 -35.29
CA GLU A 615 -8.09 38.08 -34.59
C GLU A 615 -9.63 37.99 -34.74
N ARG A 616 -10.23 38.84 -35.58
CA ARG A 616 -11.64 38.76 -36.00
C ARG A 616 -11.75 38.06 -37.35
N SER A 617 -12.31 36.85 -37.35
CA SER A 617 -12.52 36.04 -38.55
C SER A 617 -13.97 35.62 -38.68
N ILE A 618 -14.67 36.14 -39.68
CA ILE A 618 -16.05 35.74 -40.04
C ILE A 618 -16.05 35.37 -41.51
N GLY A 619 -16.36 34.12 -41.84
CA GLY A 619 -16.27 33.64 -43.22
C GLY A 619 -16.84 32.24 -43.42
N ASN A 620 -17.13 31.86 -44.66
CA ASN A 620 -17.73 30.55 -45.00
C ASN A 620 -19.02 30.21 -44.23
N ASN A 621 -19.77 31.23 -43.80
CA ASN A 621 -21.13 31.06 -43.26
C ASN A 621 -22.17 31.38 -44.34
N ASP A 622 -23.46 31.42 -43.99
CA ASP A 622 -24.51 31.82 -44.94
C ASP A 622 -24.35 33.30 -45.32
N SER A 623 -24.10 33.57 -46.60
CA SER A 623 -23.97 34.93 -47.15
C SER A 623 -25.19 35.35 -47.98
N VAL A 624 -26.19 34.48 -48.10
CA VAL A 624 -27.36 34.67 -48.96
C VAL A 624 -28.55 35.18 -48.15
N THR A 625 -28.73 34.71 -46.91
CA THR A 625 -29.86 35.14 -46.07
C THR A 625 -29.73 36.62 -45.68
N PRO A 626 -30.73 37.47 -46.02
CA PRO A 626 -30.71 38.88 -45.67
C PRO A 626 -31.00 39.08 -44.18
N CYS A 627 -30.20 39.91 -43.51
CA CYS A 627 -30.48 40.34 -42.13
C CYS A 627 -31.43 41.55 -42.12
N PRO A 628 -32.35 41.64 -41.13
CA PRO A 628 -33.16 42.84 -40.94
C PRO A 628 -32.27 44.07 -40.65
N PRO A 629 -32.71 45.27 -41.05
CA PRO A 629 -31.96 46.52 -40.88
C PRO A 629 -31.80 46.95 -39.42
#